data_AF-A0A484BCH4-F1
#
_entry.id   AF-A0A484BCH4-F1
#
_cell.length_a   1.000
_cell.length_b   1.000
_cell.length_c   1.000
_cell.angle_alpha   90.00
_cell.angle_beta   90.00
_cell.angle_gamma   90.00
#
_symmetry.space_group_name_H-M   'P 1'
#
loop_
_entity.id
_entity.type
_entity.pdbx_description
1 polymer ?
#
loop_
_entity_poly.entity_id
_entity_poly.type
_entity_poly.pdbx_seq_one_letter_code
_entity_poly.pdbx_strand_id
1 'polypeptide(L)'
;MVYCWIDNVKLYYDKVTRTTHNTPGVETRIPGWGDPEVVEWIDPTRNKAGAYFKDIANVLADLGYVRRISIRGAPYDFRRAPNENTQFFIDLKQLVEDTYEANNQTAVTFITHSMGSPMTLVFLQEQTAEWKAQYVRRQISLAGAWAGSMKAVKVFAMGDDLDSFALSAKILRSEQISHPSTAWLLPSPLFWKPSEVLASTPSRNYTMAQMHEFFNDIDYMTGWEMRKDTMRYTQNFSPPDVELHCLYGDGVSTVESLIYKKDTINGETPKLKMGYGDGTVNQRSLRACQSWEGYSSAHISTLALKGVDHMGILVHPDVLQYIRTVMLQP
;
A
#
# COMPACT_ATOMS: atom_id res chain seq x y z
N MET A 1 7.39 -10.77 24.26
CA MET A 1 6.64 -11.24 23.08
C MET A 1 6.89 -10.35 21.86
N VAL A 2 6.62 -9.04 21.93
CA VAL A 2 6.84 -8.09 20.79
C VAL A 2 8.30 -8.03 20.31
N TYR A 3 9.29 -8.02 21.22
CA TYR A 3 10.71 -7.99 20.81
C TYR A 3 11.17 -9.22 20.03
N CYS A 4 10.71 -10.42 20.41
CA CYS A 4 11.02 -11.65 19.67
C CYS A 4 10.38 -11.63 18.28
N TRP A 5 9.16 -11.10 18.18
CA TRP A 5 8.48 -10.93 16.91
C TRP A 5 9.23 -9.95 16.00
N ILE A 6 9.63 -8.78 16.53
CA ILE A 6 10.46 -7.81 15.80
C ILE A 6 11.74 -8.45 15.28
N ASP A 7 12.45 -9.19 16.12
CA ASP A 7 13.72 -9.79 15.74
C ASP A 7 13.56 -10.82 14.62
N ASN A 8 12.44 -11.54 14.58
CA ASN A 8 12.15 -12.51 13.53
C ASN A 8 11.60 -11.88 12.24
N VAL A 9 10.83 -10.80 12.33
CA VAL A 9 10.08 -10.24 11.19
C VAL A 9 10.86 -9.16 10.44
N LYS A 10 11.74 -8.42 11.12
CA LYS A 10 12.55 -7.38 10.48
C LYS A 10 13.38 -7.96 9.34
N LEU A 11 13.72 -7.08 8.40
CA LEU A 11 14.58 -7.38 7.27
C LEU A 11 15.97 -6.77 7.46
N TYR A 12 16.98 -7.41 6.88
CA TYR A 12 18.34 -6.89 6.84
C TYR A 12 18.65 -6.46 5.42
N TYR A 13 19.05 -5.19 5.27
CA TYR A 13 19.43 -4.63 3.98
C TYR A 13 20.91 -4.90 3.69
N ASP A 14 21.18 -5.53 2.55
CA ASP A 14 22.51 -5.77 2.05
C ASP A 14 22.90 -4.66 1.07
N LYS A 15 23.94 -3.89 1.43
CA LYS A 15 24.42 -2.76 0.63
C LYS A 15 25.11 -3.16 -0.67
N VAL A 16 25.61 -4.40 -0.75
CA VAL A 16 26.28 -4.95 -1.93
C VAL A 16 25.24 -5.42 -2.94
N THR A 17 24.28 -6.23 -2.50
CA THR A 17 23.24 -6.76 -3.39
C THR A 17 22.11 -5.79 -3.66
N ARG A 18 21.97 -4.72 -2.84
CA ARG A 18 20.86 -3.75 -2.89
C ARG A 18 19.49 -4.38 -2.66
N THR A 19 19.45 -5.44 -1.85
CA THR A 19 18.24 -6.22 -1.55
C THR A 19 18.17 -6.55 -0.06
N THR A 20 17.05 -7.13 0.37
CA THR A 20 16.82 -7.54 1.75
C THR A 20 16.77 -9.05 1.93
N HIS A 21 17.23 -9.50 3.09
CA HIS A 21 17.11 -10.88 3.55
C HIS A 21 16.45 -10.93 4.93
N ASN A 22 15.85 -12.07 5.27
CA ASN A 22 15.31 -12.31 6.60
C ASN A 22 16.44 -12.33 7.64
N THR A 23 16.08 -12.22 8.92
CA THR A 23 17.00 -12.47 10.03
C THR A 23 17.72 -13.81 9.87
N PRO A 24 19.05 -13.90 10.14
CA PRO A 24 19.78 -15.16 10.05
C PRO A 24 19.10 -16.30 10.82
N GLY A 25 18.85 -17.42 10.13
CA GLY A 25 18.15 -18.58 10.69
C GLY A 25 16.61 -18.48 10.63
N VAL A 26 16.04 -17.42 10.07
CA VAL A 26 14.59 -17.24 9.90
C VAL A 26 14.19 -17.41 8.44
N GLU A 27 13.15 -18.21 8.22
CA GLU A 27 12.49 -18.35 6.93
C GLU A 27 11.05 -17.81 7.05
N THR A 28 10.69 -16.90 6.16
CA THR A 28 9.32 -16.37 6.04
C THR A 28 8.67 -16.90 4.78
N ARG A 29 7.44 -17.40 4.89
CA ARG A 29 6.64 -17.91 3.77
C ARG A 29 5.30 -17.20 3.75
N ILE A 30 4.70 -17.10 2.56
CA ILE A 30 3.39 -16.48 2.35
C ILE A 30 2.39 -17.59 2.01
N PRO A 31 1.60 -18.09 2.99
CA PRO A 31 0.68 -19.21 2.76
C PRO A 31 -0.61 -18.76 2.05
N GLY A 32 -1.38 -19.73 1.57
CA GLY A 32 -2.75 -19.51 1.07
C GLY A 32 -2.83 -18.91 -0.34
N TRP A 33 -1.82 -19.13 -1.18
CA TRP A 33 -1.86 -18.68 -2.58
C TRP A 33 -3.11 -19.21 -3.30
N GLY A 34 -3.90 -18.31 -3.89
CA GLY A 34 -5.17 -18.62 -4.54
C GLY A 34 -6.37 -18.81 -3.59
N ASP A 35 -6.16 -19.01 -2.29
CA ASP A 35 -7.24 -19.06 -1.29
C ASP A 35 -7.55 -17.65 -0.79
N PRO A 36 -8.78 -17.12 -0.98
CA PRO A 36 -9.14 -15.81 -0.48
C PRO A 36 -9.18 -15.74 1.06
N GLU A 37 -9.30 -16.87 1.77
CA GLU A 37 -9.48 -16.87 3.23
C GLU A 37 -8.34 -16.15 3.97
N VAL A 38 -7.09 -16.28 3.51
CA VAL A 38 -5.91 -15.67 4.16
C VAL A 38 -5.81 -14.15 3.99
N VAL A 39 -6.60 -13.56 3.09
CA VAL A 39 -6.75 -12.11 2.96
C VAL A 39 -8.09 -11.61 3.49
N GLU A 40 -9.10 -12.49 3.58
CA GLU A 40 -10.34 -12.20 4.31
C GLU A 40 -10.08 -12.05 5.81
N TRP A 41 -9.22 -12.93 6.35
CA TRP A 41 -8.85 -12.99 7.76
C TRP A 41 -7.32 -13.04 7.93
N ILE A 42 -6.73 -11.96 8.44
CA ILE A 42 -5.30 -11.91 8.78
C ILE A 42 -4.98 -12.63 10.09
N ASP A 43 -5.99 -12.83 10.94
CA ASP A 43 -5.92 -13.67 12.13
C ASP A 43 -6.61 -15.01 11.83
N PRO A 44 -5.89 -16.15 11.84
CA PRO A 44 -6.46 -17.46 11.52
C PRO A 44 -7.54 -17.90 12.52
N THR A 45 -7.65 -17.27 13.69
CA THR A 45 -8.73 -17.52 14.65
C THR A 45 -10.05 -16.85 14.27
N ARG A 46 -10.05 -16.05 13.18
CA ARG A 46 -11.19 -15.25 12.70
C ARG A 46 -11.73 -14.26 13.75
N ASN A 47 -10.84 -13.74 14.57
CA ASN A 47 -11.15 -12.64 15.47
C ASN A 47 -11.49 -11.38 14.64
N LYS A 48 -12.42 -10.55 15.15
CA LYS A 48 -12.80 -9.27 14.53
C LYS A 48 -11.61 -8.35 14.28
N ALA A 49 -10.61 -8.37 15.16
CA ALA A 49 -9.38 -7.59 14.99
C ALA A 49 -8.56 -8.00 13.74
N GLY A 50 -8.75 -9.23 13.26
CA GLY A 50 -8.13 -9.73 12.04
C GLY A 50 -9.07 -9.80 10.83
N ALA A 51 -10.26 -9.21 10.90
CA ALA A 51 -11.14 -9.10 9.74
C ALA A 51 -10.59 -8.05 8.76
N TYR A 52 -10.42 -8.43 7.49
CA TYR A 52 -9.89 -7.54 6.46
C TYR A 52 -10.76 -7.53 5.20
N PHE A 53 -10.59 -8.46 4.26
CA PHE A 53 -11.44 -8.55 3.04
C PHE A 53 -12.77 -9.32 3.22
N LYS A 54 -13.06 -9.85 4.40
CA LYS A 54 -14.18 -10.79 4.62
C LYS A 54 -15.55 -10.27 4.17
N ASP A 55 -15.86 -8.99 4.40
CA ASP A 55 -17.18 -8.42 4.02
C ASP A 55 -17.30 -8.23 2.50
N ILE A 56 -16.21 -7.85 1.82
CA ILE A 56 -16.16 -7.80 0.35
C ILE A 56 -16.33 -9.20 -0.24
N ALA A 57 -15.62 -10.20 0.31
CA ALA A 57 -15.76 -11.58 -0.15
C ALA A 57 -17.17 -12.14 0.07
N ASN A 58 -17.85 -11.73 1.15
CA ASN A 58 -19.26 -12.07 1.37
C ASN A 58 -20.18 -11.43 0.34
N VAL A 59 -19.98 -10.15 -0.01
CA VAL A 59 -20.73 -9.50 -1.10
C VAL A 59 -20.57 -10.26 -2.42
N LEU A 60 -19.35 -10.68 -2.76
CA LEU A 60 -19.09 -11.46 -3.97
C LEU A 60 -19.77 -12.84 -3.89
N ALA A 61 -19.69 -13.51 -2.75
CA ALA A 61 -20.36 -14.80 -2.55
C ALA A 61 -21.89 -14.70 -2.69
N ASP A 62 -22.50 -13.63 -2.17
CA ASP A 62 -23.93 -13.35 -2.31
C ASP A 62 -24.34 -13.09 -3.78
N LEU A 63 -23.39 -12.67 -4.61
CA LEU A 63 -23.57 -12.52 -6.06
C LEU A 63 -23.36 -13.84 -6.84
N GLY A 64 -23.06 -14.93 -6.14
CA GLY A 64 -22.83 -16.25 -6.75
C GLY A 64 -21.37 -16.55 -7.08
N TYR A 65 -20.42 -15.69 -6.69
CA TYR A 65 -19.00 -16.03 -6.81
C TYR A 65 -18.61 -17.12 -5.79
N VAL A 66 -17.64 -17.96 -6.15
CA VAL A 66 -17.22 -19.11 -5.36
C VAL A 66 -15.77 -18.94 -4.94
N ARG A 67 -15.52 -18.97 -3.62
CA ARG A 67 -14.18 -18.94 -3.03
C ARG A 67 -13.31 -20.06 -3.59
N ARG A 68 -12.03 -19.77 -3.86
CA ARG A 68 -11.06 -20.65 -4.52
C ARG A 68 -11.37 -20.99 -5.98
N ILE A 69 -12.45 -20.47 -6.57
CA ILE A 69 -12.76 -20.65 -8.01
C ILE A 69 -12.80 -19.29 -8.70
N SER A 70 -13.80 -18.46 -8.38
CA SER A 70 -13.97 -17.11 -8.95
C SER A 70 -13.62 -15.99 -7.98
N ILE A 71 -13.42 -16.31 -6.69
CA ILE A 71 -12.77 -15.41 -5.71
C ILE A 71 -11.44 -16.04 -5.32
N ARG A 72 -10.34 -15.35 -5.60
CA ARG A 72 -8.98 -15.83 -5.39
C ARG A 72 -8.17 -14.82 -4.60
N GLY A 73 -7.41 -15.30 -3.63
CA GLY A 73 -6.48 -14.49 -2.83
C GLY A 73 -5.08 -14.46 -3.45
N ALA A 74 -4.45 -13.29 -3.46
CA ALA A 74 -3.07 -13.10 -3.92
C ALA A 74 -2.22 -12.43 -2.82
N PRO A 75 -1.96 -13.12 -1.68
CA PRO A 75 -1.12 -12.59 -0.63
C PRO A 75 0.35 -12.52 -1.08
N TYR A 76 1.11 -11.55 -0.58
CA TYR A 76 2.54 -11.39 -0.88
C TYR A 76 3.31 -10.92 0.36
N ASP A 77 4.65 -10.93 0.29
CA ASP A 77 5.48 -10.40 1.35
C ASP A 77 5.41 -8.86 1.34
N PHE A 78 4.47 -8.33 2.12
CA PHE A 78 4.20 -6.89 2.22
C PHE A 78 5.36 -6.09 2.84
N ARG A 79 6.37 -6.76 3.41
CA ARG A 79 7.59 -6.10 3.90
C ARG A 79 8.46 -5.62 2.75
N ARG A 80 8.38 -6.29 1.60
CA ARG A 80 9.18 -6.04 0.40
C ARG A 80 8.45 -5.11 -0.58
N ALA A 81 9.22 -4.33 -1.33
CA ALA A 81 8.73 -3.49 -2.42
C ALA A 81 8.69 -4.27 -3.76
N PRO A 82 8.22 -3.69 -4.88
CA PRO A 82 8.07 -4.41 -6.14
C PRO A 82 9.35 -5.05 -6.69
N ASN A 83 10.52 -4.41 -6.51
CA ASN A 83 11.82 -4.94 -6.95
C ASN A 83 12.18 -6.30 -6.33
N GLU A 84 11.61 -6.62 -5.16
CA GLU A 84 11.89 -7.86 -4.43
C GLU A 84 10.68 -8.81 -4.39
N ASN A 85 9.65 -8.53 -5.20
CA ASN A 85 8.42 -9.33 -5.35
C ASN A 85 8.25 -9.84 -6.79
N THR A 86 9.35 -10.04 -7.53
CA THR A 86 9.29 -10.50 -8.93
C THR A 86 8.58 -11.84 -9.09
N GLN A 87 8.83 -12.80 -8.20
CA GLN A 87 8.12 -14.09 -8.22
C GLN A 87 6.62 -13.93 -8.00
N PHE A 88 6.21 -13.01 -7.11
CA PHE A 88 4.80 -12.71 -6.91
C PHE A 88 4.13 -12.22 -8.20
N PHE A 89 4.79 -11.39 -9.02
CA PHE A 89 4.22 -10.96 -10.29
C PHE A 89 4.09 -12.08 -11.32
N ILE A 90 5.04 -13.02 -11.34
CA ILE A 90 4.96 -14.23 -12.18
C ILE A 90 3.77 -15.08 -11.73
N ASP A 91 3.69 -15.36 -10.44
CA ASP A 91 2.61 -16.19 -9.87
C ASP A 91 1.25 -15.51 -10.03
N LEU A 92 1.17 -14.18 -9.87
CA LEU A 92 -0.05 -13.41 -10.05
C LEU A 92 -0.56 -13.50 -11.48
N LYS A 93 0.34 -13.42 -12.48
CA LYS A 93 -0.03 -13.62 -13.87
C LYS A 93 -0.65 -15.00 -14.10
N GLN A 94 0.01 -16.05 -13.60
CA GLN A 94 -0.52 -17.41 -13.69
C GLN A 94 -1.89 -17.54 -12.99
N LEU A 95 -2.04 -16.95 -11.79
CA LEU A 95 -3.30 -16.97 -11.06
C LEU A 95 -4.43 -16.32 -11.84
N VAL A 96 -4.16 -15.22 -12.54
CA VAL A 96 -5.13 -14.53 -13.40
C VAL A 96 -5.55 -15.42 -14.58
N GLU A 97 -4.59 -16.03 -15.27
CA GLU A 97 -4.83 -16.92 -16.41
C GLU A 97 -5.62 -18.19 -15.97
N ASP A 98 -5.23 -18.81 -14.86
CA ASP A 98 -5.94 -19.96 -14.29
C ASP A 98 -7.38 -19.60 -13.89
N THR A 99 -7.58 -18.42 -13.31
CA THR A 99 -8.90 -17.93 -12.91
C THR A 99 -9.76 -17.65 -14.12
N TYR A 100 -9.18 -17.09 -15.18
CA TYR A 100 -9.87 -16.83 -16.45
C TYR A 100 -10.39 -18.15 -17.06
N GLU A 101 -9.51 -19.14 -17.23
CA GLU A 101 -9.88 -20.43 -17.82
C GLU A 101 -10.91 -21.20 -16.97
N ALA A 102 -10.78 -21.15 -15.64
CA ALA A 102 -11.72 -21.80 -14.74
C ALA A 102 -13.12 -21.16 -14.72
N ASN A 103 -13.28 -19.95 -15.25
CA ASN A 103 -14.51 -19.16 -15.19
C ASN A 103 -15.04 -18.79 -16.59
N ASN A 104 -15.07 -19.76 -17.50
CA ASN A 104 -15.58 -19.60 -18.86
C ASN A 104 -14.92 -18.45 -19.62
N GLN A 105 -13.61 -18.27 -19.44
CA GLN A 105 -12.84 -17.24 -20.14
C GLN A 105 -13.36 -15.82 -19.85
N THR A 106 -13.77 -15.60 -18.60
CA THR A 106 -14.22 -14.29 -18.11
C THR A 106 -13.04 -13.52 -17.54
N ALA A 107 -12.80 -12.32 -18.08
CA ALA A 107 -11.74 -11.42 -17.62
C ALA A 107 -11.89 -11.06 -16.13
N VAL A 108 -10.78 -10.99 -15.41
CA VAL A 108 -10.76 -10.82 -13.95
C VAL A 108 -10.94 -9.35 -13.54
N THR A 109 -11.57 -9.15 -12.39
CA THR A 109 -11.57 -7.85 -11.70
C THR A 109 -10.61 -7.90 -10.52
N PHE A 110 -9.62 -7.00 -10.49
CA PHE A 110 -8.79 -6.82 -9.31
C PHE A 110 -9.53 -5.98 -8.27
N ILE A 111 -9.66 -6.46 -7.04
CA ILE A 111 -10.08 -5.64 -5.90
C ILE A 111 -8.88 -5.49 -4.96
N THR A 112 -8.44 -4.25 -4.77
CA THR A 112 -7.16 -3.93 -4.13
C THR A 112 -7.37 -2.91 -3.03
N HIS A 113 -6.54 -2.96 -1.99
CA HIS A 113 -6.59 -2.02 -0.89
C HIS A 113 -5.22 -1.43 -0.59
N SER A 114 -5.17 -0.12 -0.30
CA SER A 114 -3.97 0.56 0.20
C SER A 114 -2.75 0.37 -0.71
N MET A 115 -1.66 -0.24 -0.21
CA MET A 115 -0.47 -0.60 -0.99
C MET A 115 -0.72 -1.62 -2.10
N GLY A 116 -1.75 -2.47 -1.98
CA GLY A 116 -2.12 -3.42 -3.02
C GLY A 116 -2.47 -2.72 -4.33
N SER A 117 -3.03 -1.52 -4.27
CA SER A 117 -3.42 -0.76 -5.47
C SER A 117 -2.23 -0.34 -6.34
N PRO A 118 -1.18 0.36 -5.83
CA PRO A 118 0.02 0.62 -6.61
C PRO A 118 0.82 -0.66 -6.91
N MET A 119 0.71 -1.74 -6.11
CA MET A 119 1.35 -3.03 -6.44
C MET A 119 0.75 -3.65 -7.70
N THR A 120 -0.58 -3.63 -7.82
CA THR A 120 -1.30 -4.05 -9.02
C THR A 120 -1.02 -3.12 -10.20
N LEU A 121 -0.85 -1.81 -9.97
CA LEU A 121 -0.42 -0.88 -11.03
C LEU A 121 0.93 -1.30 -11.63
N VAL A 122 1.94 -1.58 -10.79
CA VAL A 122 3.25 -2.04 -11.27
C VAL A 122 3.09 -3.33 -12.07
N PHE A 123 2.33 -4.30 -11.57
CA PHE A 123 2.04 -5.53 -12.30
C PHE A 123 1.43 -5.27 -13.69
N LEU A 124 0.42 -4.42 -13.78
CA LEU A 124 -0.28 -4.10 -15.03
C LEU A 124 0.58 -3.29 -16.02
N GLN A 125 1.47 -2.43 -15.52
CA GLN A 125 2.44 -1.72 -16.35
C GLN A 125 3.49 -2.65 -16.97
N GLU A 126 3.71 -3.83 -16.39
CA GLU A 126 4.63 -4.86 -16.90
C GLU A 126 3.95 -5.83 -17.88
N GLN A 127 2.62 -5.75 -18.08
CA GLN A 127 1.89 -6.61 -19.03
C GLN A 127 1.66 -5.92 -20.38
N THR A 128 1.55 -6.73 -21.44
CA THR A 128 1.23 -6.21 -22.78
C THR A 128 -0.22 -5.74 -22.87
N ALA A 129 -0.51 -4.86 -23.83
CA ALA A 129 -1.87 -4.38 -24.07
C ALA A 129 -2.83 -5.54 -24.42
N GLU A 130 -2.37 -6.51 -25.21
CA GLU A 130 -3.15 -7.68 -25.61
C GLU A 130 -3.50 -8.56 -24.39
N TRP A 131 -2.53 -8.77 -23.49
CA TRP A 131 -2.77 -9.55 -22.28
C TRP A 131 -3.79 -8.85 -21.38
N LYS A 132 -3.65 -7.54 -21.17
CA LYS A 132 -4.61 -6.77 -20.36
C LYS A 132 -6.01 -6.81 -20.96
N ALA A 133 -6.13 -6.62 -22.28
CA ALA A 133 -7.41 -6.66 -22.99
C ALA A 133 -8.10 -8.03 -22.92
N GLN A 134 -7.33 -9.13 -22.88
CA GLN A 134 -7.88 -10.48 -22.77
C GLN A 134 -8.27 -10.85 -21.33
N TYR A 135 -7.37 -10.60 -20.37
CA TYR A 135 -7.46 -11.19 -19.05
C TYR A 135 -8.02 -10.25 -17.97
N VAL A 136 -7.99 -8.94 -18.17
CA VAL A 136 -8.33 -7.97 -17.11
C VAL A 136 -9.53 -7.15 -17.51
N ARG A 137 -10.63 -7.28 -16.74
CA ARG A 137 -11.82 -6.45 -16.93
C ARG A 137 -11.58 -5.04 -16.39
N ARG A 138 -11.20 -4.95 -15.12
CA ARG A 138 -11.07 -3.69 -14.38
C ARG A 138 -10.30 -3.84 -13.08
N GLN A 139 -9.94 -2.72 -12.46
CA GLN A 139 -9.45 -2.63 -11.08
C GLN A 139 -10.41 -1.78 -10.24
N ILE A 140 -10.83 -2.31 -9.09
CA ILE A 140 -11.47 -1.56 -8.01
C ILE A 140 -10.40 -1.33 -6.93
N SER A 141 -9.96 -0.08 -6.80
CA SER A 141 -8.97 0.36 -5.83
C SER A 141 -9.66 1.00 -4.64
N LEU A 142 -9.39 0.48 -3.45
CA LEU A 142 -9.90 0.97 -2.18
C LEU A 142 -8.77 1.65 -1.40
N ALA A 143 -8.90 2.94 -1.13
CA ALA A 143 -7.92 3.75 -0.40
C ALA A 143 -6.48 3.62 -0.95
N GLY A 144 -6.35 3.56 -2.29
CA GLY A 144 -5.07 3.31 -2.95
C GLY A 144 -3.99 4.34 -2.58
N ALA A 145 -2.84 3.86 -2.10
CA ALA A 145 -1.70 4.69 -1.71
C ALA A 145 -0.83 5.10 -2.93
N TRP A 146 -1.47 5.61 -3.98
CA TRP A 146 -0.91 5.79 -5.32
C TRP A 146 0.40 6.59 -5.37
N ALA A 147 0.53 7.63 -4.54
CA ALA A 147 1.67 8.54 -4.53
C ALA A 147 2.46 8.52 -3.21
N GLY A 148 2.28 7.46 -2.41
CA GLY A 148 2.86 7.35 -1.06
C GLY A 148 2.10 8.16 -0.01
N SER A 149 2.65 8.26 1.19
CA SER A 149 2.04 8.93 2.34
C SER A 149 3.08 9.55 3.28
N MET A 150 2.73 10.67 3.90
CA MET A 150 3.48 11.25 5.03
C MET A 150 3.54 10.34 6.26
N LYS A 151 2.64 9.34 6.38
CA LYS A 151 2.74 8.31 7.41
C LYS A 151 4.04 7.51 7.30
N ALA A 152 4.56 7.27 6.10
CA ALA A 152 5.87 6.63 5.93
C ALA A 152 7.01 7.49 6.51
N VAL A 153 6.95 8.82 6.34
CA VAL A 153 7.92 9.75 6.97
C VAL A 153 7.81 9.71 8.50
N LYS A 154 6.58 9.69 9.05
CA LYS A 154 6.33 9.50 10.49
C LYS A 154 6.94 8.18 10.99
N VAL A 155 6.74 7.07 10.28
CA VAL A 155 7.29 5.75 10.62
C VAL A 155 8.82 5.80 10.71
N PHE A 156 9.50 6.38 9.71
CA PHE A 156 10.96 6.53 9.77
C PHE A 156 11.42 7.44 10.91
N ALA A 157 10.68 8.50 11.23
CA ALA A 157 11.00 9.40 12.33
C ALA A 157 10.86 8.74 13.72
N MET A 158 9.69 8.18 14.01
CA MET A 158 9.28 7.81 15.38
C MET A 158 8.60 6.45 15.50
N GLY A 159 8.40 5.74 14.39
CA GLY A 159 7.57 4.54 14.30
C GLY A 159 6.07 4.85 14.29
N ASP A 160 5.26 3.80 14.22
CA ASP A 160 3.81 3.87 14.29
C ASP A 160 3.28 2.79 15.23
N ASP A 161 2.34 3.16 16.09
CA ASP A 161 1.67 2.29 17.06
C ASP A 161 0.49 1.51 16.44
N LEU A 162 0.21 1.73 15.15
CA LEU A 162 -0.87 1.05 14.39
C LEU A 162 -2.25 1.24 15.06
N ASP A 163 -2.45 2.40 15.69
CA ASP A 163 -3.63 2.73 16.51
C ASP A 163 -3.88 1.73 17.68
N SER A 164 -2.83 1.00 18.09
CA SER A 164 -2.86 0.06 19.21
C SER A 164 -2.22 0.64 20.46
N PHE A 165 -3.04 0.83 21.50
CA PHE A 165 -2.58 1.28 22.82
C PHE A 165 -1.57 0.32 23.49
N ALA A 166 -1.45 -0.92 23.02
CA ALA A 166 -0.56 -1.93 23.58
C ALA A 166 0.83 -1.99 22.91
N LEU A 167 1.01 -1.30 21.78
CA LEU A 167 2.24 -1.35 20.99
C LEU A 167 2.96 0.00 21.05
N SER A 168 4.22 -0.02 21.48
CA SER A 168 5.03 1.20 21.46
C SER A 168 5.55 1.44 20.04
N ALA A 169 5.19 2.58 19.45
CA ALA A 169 5.73 3.05 18.18
C ALA A 169 7.27 3.02 18.15
N LYS A 170 7.93 3.40 19.25
CA LYS A 170 9.39 3.36 19.38
C LYS A 170 9.96 1.95 19.29
N ILE A 171 9.25 0.96 19.84
CA ILE A 171 9.65 -0.45 19.79
C ILE A 171 9.45 -0.97 18.36
N LEU A 172 8.28 -0.75 17.78
CA LEU A 172 7.93 -1.21 16.43
C LEU A 172 8.75 -0.54 15.33
N ARG A 173 9.24 0.69 15.54
CA ARG A 173 10.04 1.44 14.56
C ARG A 173 11.13 0.58 13.96
N SER A 174 11.88 -0.16 14.78
CA SER A 174 13.02 -0.97 14.34
C SER A 174 12.66 -2.05 13.31
N GLU A 175 11.44 -2.58 13.38
CA GLU A 175 10.91 -3.52 12.38
C GLU A 175 10.33 -2.75 11.19
N GLN A 176 9.51 -1.74 11.41
CA GLN A 176 8.80 -1.01 10.35
C GLN A 176 9.75 -0.30 9.36
N ILE A 177 10.85 0.27 9.86
CA ILE A 177 11.85 0.96 9.02
C ILE A 177 12.77 -0.02 8.28
N SER A 178 12.72 -1.31 8.62
CA SER A 178 13.49 -2.34 7.94
C SER A 178 12.85 -2.77 6.61
N HIS A 179 11.59 -2.40 6.38
CA HIS A 179 10.81 -2.80 5.22
C HIS A 179 11.03 -1.87 4.02
N PRO A 180 11.52 -2.38 2.87
CA PRO A 180 11.57 -1.60 1.63
C PRO A 180 10.21 -1.05 1.17
N SER A 181 9.10 -1.72 1.51
CA SER A 181 7.76 -1.21 1.19
C SER A 181 7.47 0.14 1.87
N THR A 182 7.94 0.34 3.10
CA THR A 182 7.85 1.64 3.79
C THR A 182 8.58 2.74 3.02
N ALA A 183 9.77 2.44 2.48
CA ALA A 183 10.55 3.38 1.67
C ALA A 183 9.90 3.67 0.31
N TRP A 184 9.29 2.67 -0.32
CA TRP A 184 8.54 2.82 -1.56
C TRP A 184 7.32 3.73 -1.41
N LEU A 185 6.63 3.64 -0.26
CA LEU A 185 5.44 4.44 0.07
C LEU A 185 5.77 5.82 0.67
N LEU A 186 7.03 6.25 0.68
CA LEU A 186 7.36 7.64 0.96
C LEU A 186 6.74 8.59 -0.08
N PRO A 187 6.48 9.86 0.24
CA PRO A 187 5.89 10.82 -0.68
C PRO A 187 6.57 10.84 -2.06
N SER A 188 5.75 10.79 -3.11
CA SER A 188 6.21 10.81 -4.50
C SER A 188 6.61 12.22 -4.93
N PRO A 189 7.76 12.40 -5.62
CA PRO A 189 8.14 13.69 -6.20
C PRO A 189 7.19 14.17 -7.32
N LEU A 190 6.30 13.30 -7.82
CA LEU A 190 5.28 13.67 -8.81
C LEU A 190 4.11 14.43 -8.18
N PHE A 191 3.86 14.24 -6.88
CA PHE A 191 2.68 14.78 -6.16
C PHE A 191 3.04 15.67 -4.97
N TRP A 192 4.31 15.71 -4.57
CA TRP A 192 4.86 16.67 -3.62
C TRP A 192 5.95 17.50 -4.27
N LYS A 193 5.82 18.83 -4.22
CA LYS A 193 6.81 19.73 -4.82
C LYS A 193 8.15 19.64 -4.08
N PRO A 194 9.29 19.86 -4.77
CA PRO A 194 10.62 19.86 -4.13
C PRO A 194 10.75 20.78 -2.91
N SER A 195 9.99 21.88 -2.86
CA SER A 195 9.98 22.86 -1.77
C SER A 195 9.05 22.52 -0.61
N GLU A 196 8.24 21.46 -0.69
CA GLU A 196 7.31 21.11 0.38
C GLU A 196 8.06 20.59 1.61
N VAL A 197 7.73 21.15 2.77
CA VAL A 197 8.36 20.82 4.06
C VAL A 197 7.73 19.56 4.63
N LEU A 198 8.53 18.51 4.77
CA LEU A 198 8.15 17.23 5.37
C LEU A 198 8.35 17.23 6.89
N ALA A 199 9.44 17.86 7.34
CA ALA A 199 9.77 18.03 8.74
C ALA A 199 10.41 19.39 8.99
N SER A 200 10.20 19.97 10.17
CA SER A 200 10.84 21.23 10.59
C SER A 200 11.40 21.14 12.00
N THR A 201 12.48 21.88 12.25
CA THR A 201 13.10 22.11 13.56
C THR A 201 13.15 23.62 13.84
N PRO A 202 13.61 24.08 15.03
CA PRO A 202 13.80 25.50 15.28
C PRO A 202 14.72 26.22 14.27
N SER A 203 15.76 25.57 13.78
CA SER A 203 16.74 26.20 12.86
C SER A 203 16.70 25.70 11.41
N ARG A 204 15.96 24.63 11.09
CA ARG A 204 16.00 24.00 9.76
C ARG A 204 14.65 23.45 9.31
N ASN A 205 14.41 23.49 8.00
CA ASN A 205 13.38 22.69 7.33
C ASN A 205 14.02 21.54 6.54
N TYR A 206 13.34 20.39 6.52
CA TYR A 206 13.60 19.27 5.62
C TYR A 206 12.50 19.23 4.58
N THR A 207 12.80 19.69 3.37
CA THR A 207 11.86 19.60 2.25
C THR A 207 11.91 18.26 1.54
N MET A 208 11.01 18.02 0.59
CA MET A 208 11.07 16.89 -0.34
C MET A 208 12.44 16.73 -1.01
N ALA A 209 13.06 17.84 -1.41
CA ALA A 209 14.40 17.82 -2.01
C ALA A 209 15.51 17.46 -1.01
N GLN A 210 15.25 17.59 0.30
CA GLN A 210 16.22 17.38 1.39
C GLN A 210 15.96 16.08 2.17
N MET A 211 15.32 15.10 1.51
CA MET A 211 15.00 13.83 2.15
C MET A 211 16.26 13.01 2.48
N HIS A 212 17.35 13.17 1.71
CA HIS A 212 18.64 12.56 2.03
C HIS A 212 19.15 13.03 3.40
N GLU A 213 19.15 14.35 3.63
CA GLU A 213 19.60 14.94 4.89
C GLU A 213 18.66 14.59 6.04
N PHE A 214 17.36 14.48 5.79
CA PHE A 214 16.44 13.93 6.79
C PHE A 214 16.85 12.52 7.23
N PHE A 215 17.14 11.61 6.30
CA PHE A 215 17.58 10.25 6.61
C PHE A 215 18.92 10.20 7.34
N ASN A 216 19.83 11.11 6.99
CA ASN A 216 21.10 11.27 7.69
C ASN A 216 20.88 11.71 9.15
N ASP A 217 20.02 12.71 9.37
CA ASP A 217 19.85 13.34 10.68
C ASP A 217 18.97 12.51 11.64
N ILE A 218 18.19 11.54 11.14
CA ILE A 218 17.55 10.47 11.93
C ILE A 218 18.43 9.22 12.11
N ASP A 219 19.67 9.25 11.63
CA ASP A 219 20.64 8.15 11.71
C ASP A 219 20.13 6.83 11.09
N TYR A 220 19.53 6.91 9.89
CA TYR A 220 19.01 5.75 9.18
C TYR A 220 19.11 5.84 7.66
N MET A 221 20.35 5.96 7.15
CA MET A 221 20.61 6.04 5.70
C MET A 221 20.15 4.81 4.91
N THR A 222 19.94 3.66 5.56
CA THR A 222 19.34 2.47 4.91
C THR A 222 17.98 2.80 4.27
N GLY A 223 17.15 3.62 4.92
CA GLY A 223 15.86 4.04 4.35
C GLY A 223 16.01 4.86 3.06
N TRP A 224 17.05 5.69 2.98
CA TRP A 224 17.38 6.43 1.75
C TRP A 224 17.85 5.48 0.63
N GLU A 225 18.68 4.49 0.98
CA GLU A 225 19.15 3.49 0.02
C GLU A 225 17.99 2.65 -0.54
N MET A 226 17.06 2.20 0.31
CA MET A 226 15.83 1.51 -0.10
C MET A 226 14.95 2.39 -1.01
N ARG A 227 14.79 3.68 -0.69
CA ARG A 227 14.01 4.61 -1.53
C ARG A 227 14.60 4.72 -2.94
N LYS A 228 15.93 4.75 -3.06
CA LYS A 228 16.59 4.77 -4.38
C LYS A 228 16.30 3.50 -5.17
N ASP A 229 16.31 2.33 -4.53
CA ASP A 229 16.05 1.04 -5.19
C ASP A 229 14.61 0.94 -5.73
N THR A 230 13.67 1.63 -5.10
CA THR A 230 12.24 1.59 -5.46
C THR A 230 11.78 2.77 -6.32
N MET A 231 12.61 3.80 -6.48
CA MET A 231 12.22 5.09 -7.09
C MET A 231 11.66 4.94 -8.51
N ARG A 232 12.16 3.97 -9.29
CA ARG A 232 11.67 3.72 -10.66
C ARG A 232 10.17 3.42 -10.70
N TYR A 233 9.64 2.71 -9.69
CA TYR A 233 8.21 2.40 -9.60
C TYR A 233 7.39 3.60 -9.16
N THR A 234 7.96 4.47 -8.33
CA THR A 234 7.33 5.74 -7.93
C THR A 234 7.30 6.75 -9.09
N GLN A 235 8.30 6.74 -9.95
CA GLN A 235 8.42 7.64 -11.11
C GLN A 235 7.61 7.18 -12.31
N ASN A 236 7.43 5.86 -12.50
CA ASN A 236 6.54 5.34 -13.53
C ASN A 236 5.08 5.41 -13.06
N PHE A 237 4.44 6.55 -13.28
CA PHE A 237 3.02 6.76 -12.97
C PHE A 237 2.16 6.77 -14.25
N SER A 238 2.50 5.92 -15.23
CA SER A 238 1.65 5.69 -16.41
C SER A 238 0.35 5.00 -16.00
N PRO A 239 -0.78 5.24 -16.69
CA PRO A 239 -2.06 4.60 -16.37
C PRO A 239 -1.98 3.06 -16.48
N PRO A 240 -2.86 2.32 -15.79
CA PRO A 240 -2.90 0.86 -15.91
C PRO A 240 -3.49 0.38 -17.25
N ASP A 241 -4.15 1.26 -18.01
CA ASP A 241 -4.86 0.99 -19.27
C ASP A 241 -5.89 -0.13 -19.18
N VAL A 242 -6.56 -0.22 -18.04
CA VAL A 242 -7.77 -1.01 -17.81
C VAL A 242 -8.77 -0.12 -17.09
N GLU A 243 -10.07 -0.46 -17.15
CA GLU A 243 -11.10 0.27 -16.42
C GLU A 243 -10.73 0.35 -14.92
N LEU A 244 -10.85 1.53 -14.33
CA LEU A 244 -10.40 1.80 -12.97
C LEU A 244 -11.50 2.48 -12.15
N HIS A 245 -11.82 1.90 -11.01
CA HIS A 245 -12.66 2.52 -9.99
C HIS A 245 -11.79 2.88 -8.78
N CYS A 246 -11.59 4.17 -8.53
CA CYS A 246 -10.86 4.68 -7.36
C CYS A 246 -11.83 5.13 -6.27
N LEU A 247 -11.94 4.33 -5.22
CA LEU A 247 -12.73 4.66 -4.03
C LEU A 247 -11.75 5.04 -2.91
N TYR A 248 -12.02 6.13 -2.20
CA TYR A 248 -11.14 6.57 -1.11
C TYR A 248 -11.88 7.39 -0.06
N GLY A 249 -11.40 7.29 1.19
CA GLY A 249 -11.84 8.15 2.28
C GLY A 249 -11.37 9.59 2.09
N ASP A 250 -12.15 10.56 2.58
CA ASP A 250 -11.79 11.97 2.49
C ASP A 250 -12.23 12.75 3.74
N GLY A 251 -11.47 13.78 4.10
CA GLY A 251 -11.76 14.66 5.23
C GLY A 251 -11.40 14.09 6.61
N VAL A 252 -10.64 13.00 6.69
CA VAL A 252 -10.11 12.45 7.93
C VAL A 252 -8.74 13.05 8.24
N SER A 253 -8.50 13.38 9.51
CA SER A 253 -7.24 13.98 9.97
C SER A 253 -6.06 13.06 9.70
N THR A 254 -5.15 13.48 8.83
CA THR A 254 -4.01 12.67 8.35
C THR A 254 -2.71 13.44 8.53
N VAL A 255 -1.61 12.79 8.91
CA VAL A 255 -0.32 13.48 9.09
C VAL A 255 0.13 14.15 7.78
N GLU A 256 0.50 15.42 7.84
CA GLU A 256 0.94 16.22 6.68
C GLU A 256 2.39 16.68 6.82
N SER A 257 2.86 16.96 8.04
CA SER A 257 4.27 17.27 8.31
C SER A 257 4.65 16.99 9.77
N LEU A 258 5.96 16.88 10.04
CA LEU A 258 6.53 16.66 11.36
C LEU A 258 7.12 17.97 11.91
N ILE A 259 6.87 18.30 13.17
CA ILE A 259 7.40 19.50 13.83
C ILE A 259 8.20 19.09 15.06
N TYR A 260 9.52 19.20 14.98
CA TYR A 260 10.44 18.91 16.07
C TYR A 260 10.64 20.14 16.95
N LYS A 261 10.74 19.91 18.27
CA LYS A 261 11.06 20.95 19.24
C LYS A 261 12.56 21.25 19.34
N LYS A 262 13.40 20.33 18.87
CA LYS A 262 14.87 20.39 18.93
C LYS A 262 15.44 20.22 17.53
N ASP A 263 16.67 20.69 17.33
CA ASP A 263 17.40 20.51 16.07
C ASP A 263 17.96 19.09 15.90
N THR A 264 18.33 18.43 17.00
CA THR A 264 18.65 17.01 16.98
C THR A 264 17.36 16.19 16.93
N ILE A 265 17.07 15.62 15.76
CA ILE A 265 15.81 14.89 15.50
C ILE A 265 15.89 13.39 15.79
N ASN A 266 17.09 12.79 15.82
CA ASN A 266 17.25 11.37 16.12
C ASN A 266 16.68 11.02 17.51
N GLY A 267 15.74 10.07 17.54
CA GLY A 267 15.10 9.60 18.77
C GLY A 267 14.11 10.58 19.41
N GLU A 268 13.91 11.76 18.81
CA GLU A 268 12.94 12.76 19.27
C GLU A 268 11.55 12.46 18.70
N THR A 269 10.51 12.70 19.48
CA THR A 269 9.12 12.56 19.02
C THR A 269 8.61 13.91 18.49
N PRO A 270 8.36 14.05 17.18
CA PRO A 270 7.82 15.29 16.63
C PRO A 270 6.35 15.47 17.01
N LYS A 271 5.89 16.72 17.05
CA LYS A 271 4.47 17.04 16.96
C LYS A 271 4.02 16.83 15.52
N LEU A 272 2.87 16.19 15.33
CA LEU A 272 2.28 16.02 14.00
C LEU A 272 1.48 17.26 13.62
N LYS A 273 1.74 17.81 12.43
CA LYS A 273 0.82 18.71 11.76
C LYS A 273 -0.12 17.87 10.94
N MET A 274 -1.41 18.03 11.16
CA MET A 274 -2.44 17.26 10.47
C MET A 274 -2.98 18.04 9.27
N GLY A 275 -3.26 17.32 8.20
CA GLY A 275 -4.00 17.72 7.00
C GLY A 275 -5.16 16.76 6.75
N TYR A 276 -5.58 16.65 5.49
CA TYR A 276 -6.71 15.82 5.08
C TYR A 276 -6.25 14.55 4.36
N GLY A 277 -7.05 13.50 4.50
CA GLY A 277 -6.88 12.19 3.89
C GLY A 277 -7.90 11.21 4.46
N ASP A 278 -7.48 9.97 4.63
CA ASP A 278 -8.28 8.90 5.26
C ASP A 278 -7.73 8.47 6.64
N GLY A 279 -6.84 9.25 7.23
CA GLY A 279 -6.13 8.93 8.48
C GLY A 279 -4.79 8.24 8.27
N THR A 280 -4.54 7.65 7.09
CA THR A 280 -3.27 7.00 6.74
C THR A 280 -2.64 7.60 5.49
N VAL A 281 -3.40 7.80 4.42
CA VAL A 281 -2.92 8.31 3.14
C VAL A 281 -3.41 9.74 2.93
N ASN A 282 -2.51 10.65 2.58
CA ASN A 282 -2.86 12.05 2.30
C ASN A 282 -3.85 12.14 1.12
N GLN A 283 -4.81 13.06 1.20
CA GLN A 283 -5.85 13.27 0.19
C GLN A 283 -5.30 13.36 -1.24
N ARG A 284 -4.16 14.03 -1.43
CA ARG A 284 -3.53 14.18 -2.75
C ARG A 284 -3.06 12.86 -3.37
N SER A 285 -2.65 11.90 -2.53
CA SER A 285 -2.22 10.57 -2.97
C SER A 285 -3.42 9.69 -3.28
N LEU A 286 -4.45 9.72 -2.43
CA LEU A 286 -5.72 9.04 -2.69
C LEU A 286 -6.36 9.47 -4.02
N ARG A 287 -6.28 10.76 -4.34
CA ARG A 287 -6.79 11.36 -5.58
C ARG A 287 -5.88 11.21 -6.79
N ALA A 288 -4.66 10.69 -6.63
CA ALA A 288 -3.65 10.71 -7.69
C ALA A 288 -4.10 9.97 -8.97
N CYS A 289 -4.94 8.95 -8.88
CA CYS A 289 -5.47 8.29 -10.09
C CYS A 289 -6.32 9.20 -10.99
N GLN A 290 -6.83 10.32 -10.49
CA GLN A 290 -7.50 11.34 -11.31
C GLN A 290 -6.53 12.02 -12.29
N SER A 291 -5.21 11.97 -12.05
CA SER A 291 -4.24 12.55 -12.98
C SER A 291 -4.17 11.79 -14.31
N TRP A 292 -4.78 10.60 -14.40
CA TRP A 292 -4.88 9.84 -15.63
C TRP A 292 -6.11 10.19 -16.47
N GLU A 293 -7.05 11.00 -15.94
CA GLU A 293 -8.17 11.51 -16.72
C GLU A 293 -7.67 12.27 -17.94
N GLY A 294 -8.09 11.87 -19.14
CA GLY A 294 -7.65 12.44 -20.41
C GLY A 294 -6.30 11.92 -20.93
N TYR A 295 -5.56 11.13 -20.15
CA TYR A 295 -4.32 10.47 -20.58
C TYR A 295 -4.49 8.98 -20.85
N SER A 296 -5.44 8.32 -20.18
CA SER A 296 -5.82 6.93 -20.49
C SER A 296 -7.05 6.88 -21.39
N SER A 297 -7.08 5.92 -22.31
CA SER A 297 -8.28 5.59 -23.08
C SER A 297 -9.29 4.78 -22.27
N ALA A 298 -8.86 4.17 -21.16
CA ALA A 298 -9.72 3.40 -20.27
C ALA A 298 -10.56 4.32 -19.37
N HIS A 299 -11.77 3.86 -19.02
CA HIS A 299 -12.66 4.62 -18.16
C HIS A 299 -12.15 4.65 -16.71
N ILE A 300 -12.09 5.86 -16.13
CA ILE A 300 -11.71 6.07 -14.73
C ILE A 300 -12.90 6.68 -13.99
N SER A 301 -13.38 5.96 -12.99
CA SER A 301 -14.43 6.39 -12.07
C SER A 301 -13.83 6.67 -10.71
N THR A 302 -14.28 7.73 -10.04
CA THR A 302 -13.85 8.04 -8.67
C THR A 302 -15.02 8.20 -7.71
N LEU A 303 -14.83 7.78 -6.46
CA LEU A 303 -15.80 7.95 -5.37
C LEU A 303 -15.06 8.35 -4.10
N ALA A 304 -15.23 9.60 -3.70
CA ALA A 304 -14.73 10.12 -2.43
C ALA A 304 -15.78 9.91 -1.33
N LEU A 305 -15.39 9.29 -0.21
CA LEU A 305 -16.26 9.01 0.92
C LEU A 305 -15.89 9.89 2.12
N LYS A 306 -16.77 10.83 2.46
CA LYS A 306 -16.51 11.79 3.54
C LYS A 306 -16.49 11.10 4.91
N GLY A 307 -15.42 11.31 5.67
CA GLY A 307 -15.28 10.84 7.04
C GLY A 307 -15.00 9.34 7.18
N VAL A 308 -14.75 8.64 6.08
CA VAL A 308 -14.39 7.21 6.09
C VAL A 308 -12.88 7.11 6.26
N ASP A 309 -12.44 6.43 7.32
CA ASP A 309 -11.01 6.17 7.54
C ASP A 309 -10.48 5.03 6.64
N HIS A 310 -9.15 4.89 6.63
CA HIS A 310 -8.42 3.99 5.77
C HIS A 310 -8.93 2.53 5.84
N MET A 311 -9.26 2.03 7.02
CA MET A 311 -9.74 0.65 7.19
C MET A 311 -11.26 0.56 7.08
N GLY A 312 -11.97 1.62 7.49
CA GLY A 312 -13.43 1.72 7.41
C GLY A 312 -13.98 1.53 5.99
N ILE A 313 -13.19 1.86 4.96
CA ILE A 313 -13.60 1.69 3.56
C ILE A 313 -13.95 0.24 3.19
N LEU A 314 -13.30 -0.75 3.81
CA LEU A 314 -13.48 -2.18 3.50
C LEU A 314 -14.84 -2.74 3.95
N VAL A 315 -15.49 -2.05 4.88
CA VAL A 315 -16.77 -2.45 5.49
C VAL A 315 -17.85 -1.41 5.28
N HIS A 316 -17.55 -0.30 4.61
CA HIS A 316 -18.48 0.80 4.45
C HIS A 316 -19.66 0.39 3.55
N PRO A 317 -20.93 0.57 3.96
CA PRO A 317 -22.10 0.12 3.21
C PRO A 317 -22.13 0.63 1.76
N ASP A 318 -21.82 1.91 1.53
CA ASP A 318 -21.80 2.47 0.18
C ASP A 318 -20.70 1.87 -0.70
N VAL A 319 -19.56 1.48 -0.11
CA VAL A 319 -18.47 0.82 -0.84
C VAL A 319 -18.86 -0.59 -1.21
N LEU A 320 -19.44 -1.34 -0.27
CA LEU A 320 -19.95 -2.68 -0.51
C LEU A 320 -21.05 -2.68 -1.59
N GLN A 321 -21.94 -1.69 -1.56
CA GLN A 321 -22.98 -1.51 -2.57
C GLN A 321 -22.40 -1.07 -3.92
N TYR A 322 -21.36 -0.23 -3.92
CA TYR A 322 -20.65 0.15 -5.14
C TYR A 322 -20.00 -1.07 -5.80
N ILE A 323 -19.25 -1.87 -5.03
CA ILE A 323 -18.64 -3.12 -5.51
C ILE A 323 -19.73 -4.05 -6.08
N ARG A 324 -20.83 -4.25 -5.35
CA ARG A 324 -21.95 -5.06 -5.83
C ARG A 324 -22.45 -4.60 -7.20
N THR A 325 -22.62 -3.29 -7.36
CA THR A 325 -23.14 -2.68 -8.59
C THR A 325 -22.16 -2.84 -9.75
N VAL A 326 -20.87 -2.59 -9.52
CA VAL A 326 -19.82 -2.72 -10.53
C VAL A 326 -19.63 -4.18 -10.96
N MET A 327 -19.65 -5.12 -10.02
CA MET A 327 -19.47 -6.55 -10.32
C MET A 327 -20.66 -7.17 -11.08
N LEU A 328 -21.82 -6.51 -11.11
CA LEU A 328 -22.97 -6.90 -11.93
C LEU A 328 -22.94 -6.32 -13.35
N GLN A 329 -22.03 -5.39 -13.62
CA GLN A 329 -21.85 -4.87 -14.97
C GLN A 329 -21.14 -5.92 -15.83
N PRO A 330 -21.50 -6.03 -17.12
CA PRO A 330 -20.79 -6.91 -18.05
C PRO A 330 -19.30 -6.53 -18.14
#